data_AF-A0A9E2YAU8-F1
#
_entry.id   AF-A0A9E2YAU8-F1
#
_cell.length_a   1.000
_cell.length_b   1.000
_cell.length_c   1.000
_cell.angle_alpha   90.00
_cell.angle_beta   90.00
_cell.angle_gamma   90.00
#
_symmetry.space_group_name_H-M   'P 1'
#
loop_
_entity.id
_entity.type
_entity.pdbx_description
1 polymer ?
#
loop_
_entity_poly.entity_id
_entity_poly.type
_entity_poly.pdbx_seq_one_letter_code
_entity_poly.pdbx_strand_id
1 'polypeptide(L)'
;MEGVPDPTTDPTSQSNFTHYKQNLGYSYANPYPSNAAANAGYQFTNKMNAGFALMADLNPGTGPGKNSRNHEGRGQNVLYADTHVAWQWGTKCGMNGDEIYNNQAGVVQGSPIGPSDSVLLPVD
;
A
#
# COMPACT_ATOMS: atom_id res chain seq x y z
N MET A 1 -23.50 8.91 -29.21
CA MET A 1 -22.19 8.59 -28.62
C MET A 1 -22.17 7.09 -28.45
N GLU A 2 -21.44 6.37 -29.30
CA GLU A 2 -21.28 4.92 -29.17
C GLU A 2 -20.54 4.61 -27.85
N GLY A 3 -21.03 3.63 -27.12
CA GLY A 3 -20.45 3.21 -25.84
C GLY A 3 -19.05 2.67 -26.07
N VAL A 4 -18.07 3.18 -25.32
CA VAL A 4 -16.72 2.61 -25.29
C VAL A 4 -16.86 1.12 -24.93
N PRO A 5 -16.37 0.19 -25.77
CA PRO A 5 -16.43 -1.24 -25.48
C PRO A 5 -15.81 -1.53 -24.12
N ASP A 6 -16.42 -2.45 -23.36
CA ASP A 6 -15.86 -2.88 -22.08
C ASP A 6 -14.47 -3.50 -22.34
N PRO A 7 -13.39 -2.89 -21.80
CA PRO A 7 -12.02 -3.33 -22.07
C PRO A 7 -11.70 -4.70 -21.47
N THR A 8 -12.65 -5.37 -20.79
CA THR A 8 -12.48 -6.72 -20.22
C THR A 8 -12.86 -7.86 -21.17
N THR A 9 -13.32 -7.55 -22.39
CA THR A 9 -13.90 -8.54 -23.32
C THR A 9 -12.91 -9.18 -24.30
N ASP A 10 -11.73 -8.58 -24.50
CA ASP A 10 -10.71 -9.07 -25.45
C ASP A 10 -9.30 -8.99 -24.80
N PRO A 11 -8.49 -10.08 -24.83
CA PRO A 11 -7.09 -10.07 -24.37
C PRO A 11 -6.22 -8.95 -24.97
N THR A 12 -6.56 -8.47 -26.17
CA THR A 12 -5.89 -7.35 -26.85
C THR A 12 -6.39 -5.97 -26.41
N SER A 13 -7.53 -5.90 -25.72
CA SER A 13 -8.09 -4.68 -25.13
C SER A 13 -7.91 -4.59 -23.62
N GLN A 14 -7.41 -5.66 -22.97
CA GLN A 14 -7.12 -5.69 -21.54
C GLN A 14 -5.63 -5.77 -21.21
N SER A 15 -5.25 -5.09 -20.14
CA SER A 15 -4.05 -5.45 -19.38
C SER A 15 -4.29 -6.79 -18.65
N ASN A 16 -3.25 -7.42 -18.12
CA ASN A 16 -3.34 -8.69 -17.36
C ASN A 16 -4.10 -8.59 -16.01
N PHE A 17 -4.84 -7.50 -15.78
CA PHE A 17 -5.67 -7.29 -14.61
C PHE A 17 -7.12 -7.65 -14.92
N THR A 18 -7.64 -8.67 -14.22
CA THR A 18 -8.99 -9.21 -14.41
C THR A 18 -10.13 -8.22 -14.16
N HIS A 19 -9.89 -7.13 -13.43
CA HIS A 19 -10.90 -6.08 -13.21
C HIS A 19 -10.25 -4.69 -13.03
N TYR A 20 -10.09 -3.92 -14.10
CA TYR A 20 -9.35 -2.65 -14.10
C TYR A 20 -9.77 -1.64 -13.01
N LYS A 21 -11.07 -1.50 -12.70
CA LYS A 21 -11.54 -0.60 -11.62
C LYS A 21 -11.19 -1.05 -10.20
N GLN A 22 -10.90 -2.33 -10.01
CA GLN A 22 -10.65 -2.91 -8.69
C GLN A 22 -9.18 -3.28 -8.51
N ASN A 23 -8.46 -3.48 -9.63
CA ASN A 23 -7.16 -4.12 -9.66
C ASN A 23 -6.03 -3.21 -10.17
N LEU A 24 -6.25 -1.90 -10.26
CA LEU A 24 -5.26 -0.91 -10.68
C LEU A 24 -4.89 0.11 -9.59
N GLY A 25 -5.34 -0.11 -8.35
CA GLY A 25 -5.06 0.79 -7.24
C GLY A 25 -3.84 0.36 -6.42
N TYR A 26 -3.17 1.33 -5.81
CA TYR A 26 -2.12 1.13 -4.82
C TYR A 26 -2.46 1.93 -3.56
N SER A 27 -2.11 1.38 -2.40
CA SER A 27 -2.07 2.17 -1.17
C SER A 27 -0.74 2.91 -1.07
N TYR A 28 -0.75 4.11 -0.49
CA TYR A 28 0.42 4.99 -0.37
C TYR A 28 0.65 5.39 1.09
N ALA A 29 1.91 5.43 1.52
CA ALA A 29 2.29 5.79 2.87
C ALA A 29 1.84 7.21 3.24
N ASN A 30 1.28 7.37 4.43
CA ASN A 30 0.74 8.63 4.92
C ASN A 30 1.82 9.74 4.95
N PRO A 31 1.77 10.75 4.06
CA PRO A 31 2.77 11.81 4.05
C PRO A 31 2.47 12.93 5.06
N TYR A 32 1.29 12.91 5.70
CA TYR A 32 0.78 13.95 6.60
C TYR A 32 0.61 13.40 8.03
N PRO A 33 1.70 13.25 8.79
CA PRO A 33 1.65 12.76 10.16
C PRO A 33 0.96 13.77 11.10
N SER A 34 0.43 13.28 12.22
CA SER A 34 0.06 14.15 13.34
C SER A 34 1.31 14.80 13.97
N ASN A 35 1.11 15.90 14.71
CA ASN A 35 2.19 16.55 15.46
C ASN A 35 2.91 15.59 16.42
N ALA A 36 2.17 14.66 17.04
CA ALA A 36 2.75 13.67 17.95
C ALA A 36 3.74 12.76 17.22
N ALA A 37 3.37 12.29 16.03
CA ALA A 37 4.20 11.42 15.21
C ALA A 37 5.44 12.15 14.66
N ALA A 38 5.26 13.40 14.20
CA ALA A 38 6.38 14.25 13.80
C ALA A 38 7.38 14.47 14.95
N ASN A 39 6.87 14.75 16.16
CA ASN A 39 7.69 14.89 17.37
C ASN A 39 8.35 13.57 17.80
N ALA A 40 7.74 12.43 17.51
CA ALA A 40 8.31 11.11 17.72
C ALA A 40 9.38 10.72 16.68
N GLY A 41 9.59 11.57 15.65
CA GLY A 41 10.62 11.40 14.64
C GLY A 41 10.12 10.86 13.31
N TYR A 42 8.81 10.68 13.11
CA TYR A 42 8.28 10.35 11.78
C TYR A 42 8.56 11.48 10.80
N GLN A 43 9.20 11.15 9.68
CA GLN A 43 9.47 12.08 8.60
C GLN A 43 9.39 11.36 7.25
N PHE A 44 8.48 11.81 6.40
CA PHE A 44 8.35 11.29 5.05
C PHE A 44 9.39 11.95 4.13
N THR A 45 10.59 11.36 4.04
CA THR A 45 11.73 11.92 3.30
C THR A 45 12.48 10.87 2.47
N ASN A 46 13.37 11.31 1.58
CA ASN A 46 14.26 10.40 0.83
C ASN A 46 15.39 9.77 1.68
N LYS A 47 15.44 10.03 2.99
CA LYS A 47 16.42 9.46 3.93
C LYS A 47 15.79 8.40 4.85
N MET A 48 14.57 7.95 4.55
CA MET A 48 13.92 6.87 5.28
C MET A 48 14.73 5.57 5.17
N ASN A 49 14.56 4.69 6.16
CA ASN A 49 15.23 3.39 6.16
C ASN A 49 14.74 2.55 4.98
N ALA A 50 15.63 1.76 4.38
CA ALA A 50 15.34 0.88 3.25
C ALA A 50 14.16 -0.07 3.48
N GLY A 51 13.84 -0.47 4.71
CA GLY A 51 12.69 -1.33 5.02
C GLY A 51 11.35 -0.60 5.20
N PHE A 52 11.30 0.72 5.06
CA PHE A 52 10.06 1.49 5.20
C PHE A 52 9.18 1.31 3.96
N ALA A 53 7.94 0.86 4.15
CA ALA A 53 7.01 0.62 3.05
C ALA A 53 6.40 1.94 2.56
N LEU A 54 6.52 2.21 1.26
CA LEU A 54 5.99 3.42 0.63
C LEU A 54 4.67 3.17 -0.10
N MET A 55 4.59 2.05 -0.82
CA MET A 55 3.41 1.68 -1.60
C MET A 55 3.20 0.18 -1.58
N ALA A 56 1.94 -0.25 -1.70
CA ALA A 56 1.60 -1.65 -1.88
C ALA A 56 0.41 -1.81 -2.81
N ASP A 57 0.40 -2.89 -3.59
CA ASP A 57 -0.63 -3.17 -4.60
C ASP A 57 -1.94 -3.76 -4.04
N LEU A 58 -2.09 -3.83 -2.72
CA LEU A 58 -3.39 -4.00 -2.08
C LEU A 58 -4.02 -2.61 -1.88
N ASN A 59 -5.09 -2.35 -2.64
CA ASN A 59 -5.96 -1.19 -2.52
C ASN A 59 -7.45 -1.60 -2.63
N PRO A 60 -8.36 -1.04 -1.81
CA PRO A 60 -8.07 -0.28 -0.60
C PRO A 60 -7.41 -1.17 0.46
N GLY A 61 -6.34 -0.66 1.07
CA GLY A 61 -5.70 -1.23 2.24
C GLY A 61 -6.49 -0.98 3.52
N THR A 62 -7.65 -1.63 3.67
CA THR A 62 -8.59 -1.38 4.77
C THR A 62 -8.23 -2.05 6.10
N GLY A 63 -6.97 -2.43 6.28
CA GLY A 63 -6.45 -3.00 7.52
C GLY A 63 -5.63 -4.29 7.32
N PRO A 64 -5.20 -4.90 8.43
CA PRO A 64 -4.22 -5.98 8.43
C PRO A 64 -4.76 -7.31 7.91
N GLY A 65 -3.86 -8.23 7.57
CA GLY A 65 -4.20 -9.64 7.32
C GLY A 65 -4.94 -9.92 6.02
N LYS A 66 -4.95 -8.96 5.09
CA LYS A 66 -5.45 -9.11 3.73
C LYS A 66 -4.32 -8.95 2.73
N ASN A 67 -4.43 -9.61 1.60
CA ASN A 67 -3.48 -9.52 0.50
C ASN A 67 -4.18 -8.97 -0.74
N SER A 68 -3.39 -8.57 -1.74
CA SER A 68 -3.92 -7.92 -2.93
C SER A 68 -4.86 -8.83 -3.72
N ARG A 69 -5.98 -8.26 -4.17
CA ARG A 69 -6.90 -8.91 -5.11
C ARG A 69 -6.26 -9.11 -6.48
N ASN A 70 -5.24 -8.31 -6.83
CA ASN A 70 -4.47 -8.46 -8.07
C ASN A 70 -3.74 -9.80 -8.12
N HIS A 71 -3.53 -10.41 -6.96
CA HIS A 71 -2.82 -11.67 -6.81
C HIS A 71 -3.67 -12.72 -6.09
N GLU A 72 -4.99 -12.64 -6.22
CA GLU A 72 -5.94 -13.61 -5.66
C GLU A 72 -5.79 -13.81 -4.14
N GLY A 73 -5.30 -12.77 -3.43
CA GLY A 73 -5.04 -12.84 -2.00
C GLY A 73 -3.80 -13.65 -1.59
N ARG A 74 -2.92 -14.03 -2.52
CA ARG A 74 -1.71 -14.81 -2.22
C ARG A 74 -0.57 -13.98 -1.62
N GLY A 75 -0.58 -12.69 -1.87
CA GLY A 75 0.43 -11.73 -1.42
C GLY A 75 0.21 -10.38 -2.08
N GLN A 76 1.26 -9.57 -2.10
CA GLN A 76 1.25 -8.21 -2.63
C GLN A 76 2.67 -7.77 -2.98
N ASN A 77 2.82 -6.95 -4.02
CA ASN A 77 4.07 -6.22 -4.25
C ASN A 77 4.11 -5.00 -3.34
N VAL A 78 5.25 -4.80 -2.68
CA VAL A 78 5.50 -3.66 -1.80
C VAL A 78 6.73 -2.92 -2.30
N LEU A 79 6.58 -1.62 -2.54
CA LEU A 79 7.68 -0.70 -2.81
C LEU A 79 8.22 -0.16 -1.49
N TYR A 80 9.54 -0.21 -1.36
CA TYR A 80 10.27 0.24 -0.20
C TYR A 80 11.04 1.54 -0.45
N ALA A 81 11.48 2.21 0.63
CA ALA A 81 12.06 3.55 0.57
C ALA A 81 13.41 3.65 -0.15
N ASP A 82 14.15 2.55 -0.29
CA ASP A 82 15.35 2.46 -1.14
C ASP A 82 15.03 2.16 -2.61
N THR A 83 13.75 2.22 -3.00
CA THR A 83 13.21 2.01 -4.34
C THR A 83 13.11 0.57 -4.83
N HIS A 84 13.47 -0.42 -4.00
CA HIS A 84 13.24 -1.81 -4.39
C HIS A 84 11.77 -2.21 -4.22
N VAL A 85 11.31 -3.13 -5.07
CA VAL A 85 10.01 -3.78 -4.93
C VAL A 85 10.24 -5.23 -4.55
N ALA A 86 9.52 -5.71 -3.54
CA ALA A 86 9.55 -7.11 -3.14
C ALA A 86 8.15 -7.71 -3.04
N TRP A 87 8.05 -9.00 -3.33
CA TRP A 87 6.86 -9.79 -3.08
C TRP A 87 6.73 -10.09 -1.58
N GLN A 88 5.58 -9.77 -1.01
CA GLN A 88 5.27 -10.02 0.39
C GLN A 88 4.08 -10.96 0.53
N TRP A 89 4.22 -11.96 1.40
CA TRP A 89 3.19 -12.97 1.66
C TRP A 89 2.06 -12.47 2.59
N GLY A 90 2.29 -11.36 3.27
CA GLY A 90 1.34 -10.76 4.20
C GLY A 90 1.71 -9.32 4.50
N THR A 91 0.90 -8.68 5.34
CA THR A 91 0.94 -7.24 5.59
C THR A 91 1.93 -6.81 6.68
N LYS A 92 2.46 -7.77 7.45
CA LYS A 92 3.52 -7.58 8.44
C LYS A 92 4.90 -7.56 7.80
N CYS A 93 5.11 -6.65 6.86
CA CYS A 93 6.30 -6.57 6.03
C CYS A 93 6.96 -5.18 6.05
N GLY A 94 6.53 -4.30 6.94
CA GLY A 94 7.22 -3.04 7.22
C GLY A 94 8.45 -3.24 8.11
N MET A 95 9.12 -2.14 8.43
CA MET A 95 10.30 -2.15 9.31
C MET A 95 10.02 -2.90 10.60
N ASN A 96 10.93 -3.77 11.03
CA ASN A 96 10.78 -4.55 12.28
C ASN A 96 9.48 -5.40 12.35
N GLY A 97 8.90 -5.79 11.21
CA GLY A 97 7.65 -6.55 11.17
C GLY A 97 6.40 -5.69 11.37
N ASP A 98 6.52 -4.39 11.14
CA ASP A 98 5.41 -3.43 11.17
C ASP A 98 4.28 -3.82 10.21
N GLU A 99 3.06 -3.48 10.63
CA GLU A 99 1.83 -3.81 9.95
C GLU A 99 1.42 -2.65 9.02
N ILE A 100 1.67 -2.77 7.73
CA ILE A 100 1.70 -1.61 6.83
C ILE A 100 0.33 -0.94 6.56
N TYR A 101 -0.77 -1.46 7.11
CA TYR A 101 -2.14 -0.94 6.90
C TYR A 101 -2.83 -0.40 8.15
N ASN A 102 -2.16 -0.42 9.29
CA ASN A 102 -2.60 0.28 10.49
C ASN A 102 -1.39 0.90 11.18
N ASN A 103 -1.63 1.87 12.05
CA ASN A 103 -0.51 2.39 12.84
C ASN A 103 -0.13 1.39 13.94
N GLN A 104 0.97 1.66 14.66
CA GLN A 104 1.46 0.80 15.75
C GLN A 104 0.48 0.63 16.93
N ALA A 105 -0.60 1.42 17.00
CA ALA A 105 -1.71 1.25 17.96
C ALA A 105 -2.86 0.40 17.41
N GLY A 106 -2.74 -0.12 16.18
CA GLY A 106 -3.75 -0.93 15.51
C GLY A 106 -4.86 -0.12 14.81
N VAL A 107 -4.71 1.20 14.71
CA VAL A 107 -5.71 2.07 14.07
C VAL A 107 -5.52 2.08 12.56
N VAL A 108 -6.51 1.55 11.84
CA VAL A 108 -6.57 1.59 10.37
C VAL A 108 -6.71 3.03 9.90
N GLN A 109 -5.95 3.42 8.87
CA GLN A 109 -5.91 4.80 8.35
C GLN A 109 -5.59 5.88 9.40
N GLY A 110 -4.91 5.48 10.49
CA GLY A 110 -4.46 6.42 11.51
C GLY A 110 -3.25 7.26 11.06
N SER A 111 -2.87 8.24 11.89
CA SER A 111 -1.52 8.80 11.82
C SER A 111 -0.52 7.70 12.19
N PRO A 112 0.67 7.64 11.53
CA PRO A 112 1.79 6.87 12.06
C PRO A 112 2.12 7.34 13.49
N ILE A 113 2.78 6.50 14.28
CA ILE A 113 3.16 6.77 15.68
C ILE A 113 4.65 7.12 15.79
N GLY A 114 5.50 6.47 15.01
CA GLY A 114 6.95 6.64 15.10
C GLY A 114 7.67 6.50 13.76
N PRO A 115 9.00 6.68 13.73
CA PRO A 115 9.80 6.76 12.51
C PRO A 115 9.83 5.48 11.66
N SER A 116 9.36 4.37 12.22
CA SER A 116 9.31 3.06 11.55
C SER A 116 7.87 2.57 11.32
N ASP A 117 6.87 3.41 11.61
CA ASP A 117 5.44 3.09 11.48
C ASP A 117 4.97 3.49 10.08
N SER A 118 4.87 2.52 9.19
CA SER A 118 4.35 2.71 7.83
C SER A 118 2.83 2.55 7.86
N VAL A 119 2.10 3.62 7.55
CA VAL A 119 0.64 3.54 7.38
C VAL A 119 0.28 3.80 5.92
N LEU A 120 0.01 2.74 5.17
CA LEU A 120 -0.43 2.82 3.79
C LEU A 120 -1.94 3.12 3.74
N LEU A 121 -2.28 4.27 3.19
CA LEU A 121 -3.64 4.75 3.00
C LEU A 121 -4.13 4.36 1.61
N PRO A 122 -5.42 4.00 1.45
CA PRO A 122 -5.99 3.83 0.12
C PRO A 122 -5.86 5.10 -0.73
N VAL A 123 -5.60 4.93 -2.03
CA VAL A 123 -5.60 6.02 -3.02
C VAL A 123 -6.50 5.59 -4.17
N ASP A 124 -7.55 6.36 -4.45
CA ASP A 124 -8.55 6.17 -5.52
C ASP A 124 -8.84 7.45 -6.30
#